data_AF-A0A963R8G5-F1
#
_entry.id   AF-A0A963R8G5-F1
#
_cell.length_a   1.000
_cell.length_b   1.000
_cell.length_c   1.000
_cell.angle_alpha   90.00
_cell.angle_beta   90.00
_cell.angle_gamma   90.00
#
_symmetry.space_group_name_H-M   'P 1'
#
loop_
_entity.id
_entity.type
_entity.pdbx_description
1 polymer ?
#
loop_
_entity_poly.entity_id
_entity_poly.type
_entity_poly.pdbx_seq_one_letter_code
_entity_poly.pdbx_strand_id
1 'polypeptide(L)'
;MKSLRNSVSLASAMALGLALAACDSPAENAMEDQAEAVEDAADAKADAMEEQADAMDPEMDGMDTAAENAMEDKAEAVREAGEAKADAMEDAADEM
;
A
#
# COMPACT_ATOMS: atom_id res chain seq x y z
N MET A 1 -59.19 -5.56 -5.98
CA MET A 1 -59.42 -6.25 -4.68
C MET A 1 -58.14 -6.18 -3.86
N LYS A 2 -58.29 -5.79 -2.58
CA LYS A 2 -57.42 -6.07 -1.42
C LYS A 2 -56.01 -5.47 -1.38
N SER A 3 -55.99 -4.28 -0.77
CA SER A 3 -55.06 -3.94 0.31
C SER A 3 -54.90 -5.08 1.31
N LEU A 4 -53.65 -5.41 1.66
CA LEU A 4 -53.28 -6.16 2.86
C LEU A 4 -51.97 -5.57 3.42
N ARG A 5 -52.16 -4.74 4.44
CA ARG A 5 -51.16 -4.39 5.45
C ARG A 5 -50.81 -5.66 6.24
N ASN A 6 -49.53 -5.85 6.59
CA ASN A 6 -49.02 -6.27 7.91
C ASN A 6 -47.68 -7.03 7.83
N SER A 7 -46.95 -6.96 8.95
CA SER A 7 -45.70 -7.65 9.34
C SER A 7 -44.48 -6.71 9.21
N VAL A 8 -44.03 -6.06 10.29
CA VAL A 8 -43.03 -6.59 11.24
C VAL A 8 -41.80 -7.04 10.44
N SER A 9 -40.68 -6.32 10.46
CA SER A 9 -39.72 -6.44 11.55
C SER A 9 -38.87 -5.17 11.76
N LEU A 10 -39.08 -4.55 12.91
CA LEU A 10 -38.02 -4.04 13.77
C LEU A 10 -37.02 -5.18 14.06
N ALA A 11 -35.73 -4.86 14.18
CA ALA A 11 -34.59 -5.71 14.58
C ALA A 11 -33.72 -6.30 13.45
N SER A 12 -32.73 -5.53 13.00
CA SER A 12 -31.39 -6.00 12.63
C SER A 12 -30.37 -4.84 12.65
N ALA A 13 -30.35 -4.07 13.75
CA ALA A 13 -29.34 -3.04 13.98
C ALA A 13 -28.23 -3.50 14.96
N MET A 14 -28.05 -4.81 15.15
CA MET A 14 -27.11 -5.36 16.16
C MET A 14 -26.12 -6.41 15.59
N ALA A 15 -25.92 -6.48 14.28
CA ALA A 15 -24.95 -7.42 13.69
C ALA A 15 -23.67 -6.76 13.14
N LEU A 16 -23.57 -5.43 13.13
CA LEU A 16 -22.37 -4.72 12.64
C LEU A 16 -21.38 -4.36 13.76
N GLY A 17 -21.68 -4.69 15.03
CA GLY A 17 -20.83 -4.35 16.18
C GLY A 17 -19.76 -5.38 16.54
N LEU A 18 -19.82 -6.60 15.99
CA LEU A 18 -18.82 -7.65 16.25
C LEU A 18 -17.79 -7.82 15.13
N ALA A 19 -18.01 -7.24 13.95
CA ALA A 19 -17.04 -7.30 12.84
C ALA A 19 -15.89 -6.29 13.01
N LEU A 20 -16.14 -5.15 13.67
CA LEU A 20 -15.11 -4.12 13.85
C LEU A 20 -14.05 -4.48 14.91
N ALA A 21 -14.25 -5.53 15.70
CA ALA A 21 -13.25 -6.03 16.65
C ALA A 21 -12.43 -7.22 16.10
N ALA A 22 -12.69 -7.61 14.84
CA ALA A 22 -11.97 -8.68 14.16
C ALA A 22 -10.92 -8.15 13.15
N CYS A 23 -11.11 -6.93 12.61
CA CYS A 23 -10.13 -6.20 11.78
C CYS A 23 -9.01 -5.52 12.62
N ASP A 24 -8.54 -6.18 13.69
CA ASP A 24 -7.39 -5.74 14.48
C ASP A 24 -6.77 -6.98 15.12
N SER A 25 -6.59 -8.02 14.31
CA SER A 25 -6.02 -9.26 14.81
C SER A 25 -4.50 -9.14 14.91
N PRO A 26 -3.82 -9.82 15.86
CA PRO A 26 -2.36 -9.84 15.89
C PRO A 26 -1.71 -10.40 14.62
N ALA A 27 -2.48 -11.14 13.80
CA ALA A 27 -1.99 -11.71 12.55
C ALA A 27 -2.05 -10.69 11.40
N GLU A 28 -3.12 -9.90 11.35
CA GLU A 28 -3.32 -8.77 10.43
C GLU A 28 -2.25 -7.70 10.66
N ASN A 29 -2.12 -7.20 11.89
CA ASN A 29 -1.06 -6.25 12.27
C ASN A 29 0.34 -6.77 11.92
N ALA A 30 0.62 -8.06 12.13
CA ALA A 30 1.94 -8.61 11.79
C ALA A 30 2.18 -8.73 10.28
N MET A 31 1.12 -8.80 9.46
CA MET A 31 1.23 -8.75 8.00
C MET A 31 1.39 -7.30 7.51
N GLU A 32 0.65 -6.36 8.09
CA GLU A 32 0.82 -4.92 7.84
C GLU A 32 2.25 -4.46 8.19
N ASP A 33 2.76 -4.81 9.38
CA ASP A 33 4.15 -4.52 9.79
C ASP A 33 5.18 -5.09 8.79
N GLN A 34 4.87 -6.23 8.16
CA GLN A 34 5.74 -6.82 7.13
C GLN A 34 5.61 -6.11 5.78
N ALA A 35 4.43 -5.61 5.44
CA ALA A 35 4.18 -4.82 4.23
C ALA A 35 4.95 -3.49 4.32
N GLU A 36 4.80 -2.76 5.44
CA GLU A 36 5.52 -1.52 5.71
C GLU A 36 7.04 -1.74 5.65
N ALA A 37 7.56 -2.81 6.26
CA ALA A 37 8.98 -3.14 6.19
C ALA A 37 9.47 -3.48 4.77
N VAL A 38 8.60 -3.97 3.89
CA VAL A 38 8.92 -4.23 2.47
C VAL A 38 8.96 -2.93 1.67
N GLU A 39 8.00 -2.05 1.90
CA GLU A 39 7.94 -0.71 1.31
C GLU A 39 9.18 0.11 1.71
N ASP A 40 9.44 0.24 3.01
CA ASP A 40 10.61 0.94 3.57
C ASP A 40 11.94 0.44 2.96
N ALA A 41 12.07 -0.88 2.77
CA ALA A 41 13.27 -1.47 2.20
C ALA A 41 13.41 -1.19 0.71
N ALA A 42 12.30 -1.07 -0.02
CA ALA A 42 12.29 -0.67 -1.42
C ALA A 42 12.63 0.81 -1.56
N ASP A 43 12.01 1.66 -0.75
CA ASP A 43 12.28 3.11 -0.71
C ASP A 43 13.73 3.41 -0.37
N ALA A 44 14.27 2.84 0.70
CA ALA A 44 15.67 3.04 1.06
C ALA A 44 16.65 2.61 -0.06
N LYS A 45 16.24 1.65 -0.89
CA LYS A 45 17.04 1.21 -2.04
C LYS A 45 16.85 2.14 -3.25
N ALA A 46 15.63 2.64 -3.48
CA ALA A 46 15.34 3.64 -4.52
C ALA A 46 16.09 4.94 -4.23
N ASP A 47 16.02 5.43 -2.99
CA ASP A 47 16.76 6.62 -2.52
C ASP A 47 18.27 6.48 -2.74
N ALA A 48 18.84 5.31 -2.46
CA ALA A 48 20.26 5.06 -2.70
C ALA A 48 20.63 5.02 -4.20
N MET A 49 19.66 4.76 -5.09
CA MET A 49 19.84 4.87 -6.54
C MET A 49 19.69 6.31 -7.01
N GLU A 50 18.72 7.06 -6.48
CA GLU A 50 18.55 8.50 -6.74
C GLU A 50 19.78 9.29 -6.29
N GLU A 51 20.31 9.05 -5.09
CA GLU A 51 21.55 9.71 -4.63
C GLU A 51 22.76 9.38 -5.52
N GLN A 52 22.80 8.18 -6.11
CA GLN A 52 23.82 7.83 -7.10
C GLN A 52 23.60 8.55 -8.44
N ALA A 53 22.35 8.74 -8.85
CA ALA A 53 21.98 9.46 -10.06
C ALA A 53 22.37 10.95 -9.91
N ASP A 54 22.00 11.58 -8.80
CA ASP A 54 22.38 12.95 -8.45
C ASP A 54 23.91 13.14 -8.43
N ALA A 55 24.65 12.15 -7.91
CA ALA A 55 26.12 12.19 -7.90
C ALA A 55 26.73 12.08 -9.32
N MET A 56 25.97 11.58 -10.30
CA MET A 56 26.36 11.55 -11.71
C MET A 56 26.07 12.87 -12.43
N ASP A 57 25.30 13.78 -11.84
CA ASP A 57 25.12 15.16 -12.31
C ASP A 57 25.96 16.17 -11.50
N PRO A 58 27.25 16.34 -11.81
CA PRO A 58 28.08 17.35 -11.17
C PRO A 58 27.81 18.78 -11.66
N GLU A 59 27.02 18.96 -12.73
CA GLU A 59 26.75 20.27 -13.32
C GLU A 59 25.25 20.55 -13.27
N MET A 60 24.84 21.33 -12.27
CA MET A 60 23.52 21.95 -12.09
C MET A 60 23.08 22.88 -13.26
N ASP A 61 23.39 22.55 -14.51
CA ASP A 61 22.91 23.23 -15.71
C ASP A 61 21.48 22.77 -16.10
N GLY A 62 20.98 21.72 -15.44
CA GLY A 62 19.62 21.18 -15.57
C GLY A 62 19.44 20.30 -16.81
N MET A 63 20.50 19.68 -17.31
CA MET A 63 20.42 18.63 -18.34
C MET A 63 20.71 17.25 -17.77
N ASP A 64 19.63 16.54 -17.42
CA ASP A 64 19.72 15.16 -16.97
C ASP A 64 20.40 14.28 -18.04
N THR A 65 21.41 13.53 -17.63
CA THR A 65 22.11 12.64 -18.57
C THR A 65 21.28 11.39 -18.85
N ALA A 66 21.51 10.73 -19.99
CA ALA A 66 20.85 9.44 -20.24
C ALA A 66 21.22 8.35 -19.21
N ALA A 67 22.33 8.50 -18.49
CA ALA A 67 22.75 7.58 -17.44
C ALA A 67 21.98 7.81 -16.13
N GLU A 68 21.79 9.08 -15.77
CA GLU A 68 21.00 9.56 -14.63
C GLU A 68 19.53 9.21 -14.79
N ASN A 69 18.89 9.58 -15.91
CA ASN A 69 17.51 9.19 -16.23
C ASN A 69 17.33 7.66 -16.12
N ALA A 70 18.27 6.88 -16.66
CA ALA A 70 18.20 5.43 -16.61
C ALA A 70 18.44 4.86 -15.19
N MET A 71 18.93 5.66 -14.24
CA MET A 71 19.11 5.28 -12.85
C MET A 71 17.89 5.68 -12.02
N GLU A 72 17.32 6.86 -12.27
CA GLU A 72 16.02 7.28 -11.75
C GLU A 72 14.89 6.33 -12.16
N ASP A 73 14.82 5.95 -13.45
CA ASP A 73 13.87 4.95 -13.95
C ASP A 73 13.99 3.61 -13.20
N LYS A 74 15.20 3.25 -12.76
CA LYS A 74 15.41 2.02 -11.96
C LYS A 74 15.00 2.22 -10.51
N ALA A 75 15.21 3.40 -9.94
CA ALA A 75 14.77 3.73 -8.58
C ALA A 75 13.25 3.65 -8.51
N GLU A 76 12.56 4.28 -9.47
CA GLU A 76 11.11 4.24 -9.58
C GLU A 76 10.59 2.81 -9.73
N ALA A 77 11.19 2.01 -10.62
CA ALA A 77 10.80 0.61 -10.78
C ALA A 77 11.03 -0.24 -9.51
N VAL A 78 11.98 0.14 -8.66
CA VAL A 78 12.19 -0.51 -7.36
C VAL A 78 11.10 -0.10 -6.37
N ARG A 79 10.75 1.19 -6.32
CA ARG A 79 9.69 1.74 -5.48
C ARG A 79 8.33 1.14 -5.83
N GLU A 80 7.93 1.20 -7.11
CA GLU A 80 6.68 0.59 -7.61
C GLU A 80 6.60 -0.92 -7.30
N ALA A 81 7.72 -1.66 -7.41
CA ALA A 81 7.73 -3.09 -7.10
C ALA A 81 7.64 -3.37 -5.59
N GLY A 82 8.11 -2.44 -4.75
CA GLY A 82 7.95 -2.47 -3.30
C GLY A 82 6.50 -2.22 -2.92
N GLU A 83 5.93 -1.10 -3.38
CA GLU A 83 4.52 -0.72 -3.18
C GLU A 83 3.58 -1.83 -3.63
N ALA A 84 3.70 -2.33 -4.87
CA ALA A 84 2.82 -3.38 -5.37
C ALA A 84 2.89 -4.69 -4.56
N LYS A 85 4.02 -4.92 -3.87
CA LYS A 85 4.17 -6.07 -2.99
C LYS A 85 3.62 -5.80 -1.59
N ALA A 86 3.79 -4.59 -1.07
CA ALA A 86 3.16 -4.14 0.18
C ALA A 86 1.63 -4.17 0.04
N ASP A 87 1.08 -3.59 -1.03
CA ASP A 87 -0.34 -3.63 -1.38
C ASP A 87 -0.88 -5.07 -1.39
N ALA A 88 -0.17 -6.00 -2.03
CA ALA A 88 -0.60 -7.40 -2.07
C ALA A 88 -0.55 -8.09 -0.70
N MET A 89 0.27 -7.60 0.23
CA MET A 89 0.34 -8.09 1.61
C MET A 89 -0.77 -7.49 2.47
N GLU A 90 -1.08 -6.20 2.28
CA GLU A 90 -2.19 -5.49 2.93
C GLU A 90 -3.54 -6.06 2.47
N ASP A 91 -3.76 -6.22 1.17
CA ASP A 91 -4.97 -6.84 0.61
C ASP A 91 -5.17 -8.25 1.19
N ALA A 92 -4.07 -9.01 1.33
CA ALA A 92 -4.12 -10.34 1.94
C ALA A 92 -4.36 -10.29 3.45
N ALA A 93 -4.00 -9.20 4.14
CA ALA A 93 -4.29 -8.98 5.55
C ALA A 93 -5.77 -8.64 5.77
N ASP A 94 -6.32 -7.74 4.94
CA ASP A 94 -7.72 -7.32 4.95
C ASP A 94 -8.70 -8.47 4.65
N GLU A 95 -8.27 -9.47 3.86
CA GLU A 95 -9.08 -10.64 3.52
C GLU A 95 -9.13 -11.73 4.63
N MET A 96 -8.37 -11.61 5.72
CA MET A 96 -8.29 -12.60 6.82
C MET A 96 -9.37 -12.44 7.91
#